data_AF-A0A2G2QCJ1-F1
#
_entry.id   AF-A0A2G2QCJ1-F1
#
_cell.length_a   1.000
_cell.length_b   1.000
_cell.length_c   1.000
_cell.angle_alpha   90.00
_cell.angle_beta   90.00
_cell.angle_gamma   90.00
#
_symmetry.space_group_name_H-M   'P 1'
#
loop_
_entity.id
_entity.type
_entity.pdbx_description
1 polymer ?
#
loop_
_entity_poly.entity_id
_entity_poly.type
_entity_poly.pdbx_seq_one_letter_code
_entity_poly.pdbx_strand_id
1 'polypeptide(L)'
;MADKLQLKRASTAALVSLLNLTVFPVISFIFLLLLYKKTSPNMIDRYYVIVGIKTNLVAAVALLLVSALMILLGGFDSPWTWVYVITYFVIVHAMFILFATWTLTRSWTGEKLKKTFLSK
;
A
#
# COMPACT_ATOMS: atom_id res chain seq x y z
N MET A 1 17.36 19.33 -7.68
CA MET A 1 16.13 19.47 -6.87
C MET A 1 15.01 18.77 -7.61
N ALA A 2 14.16 18.00 -6.93
CA ALA A 2 12.98 17.41 -7.57
C ALA A 2 12.04 18.53 -8.03
N ASP A 3 11.57 18.47 -9.27
CA ASP A 3 10.61 19.43 -9.81
C ASP A 3 9.32 19.42 -8.98
N LYS A 4 8.68 20.58 -8.79
CA LYS A 4 7.43 20.70 -8.00
C LYS A 4 6.34 19.75 -8.51
N LEU A 5 6.29 19.54 -9.82
CA LEU A 5 5.36 18.59 -10.44
C LEU A 5 5.64 17.14 -10.00
N GLN A 6 6.91 16.75 -9.89
CA GLN A 6 7.29 15.40 -9.48
C GLN A 6 6.98 15.16 -8.01
N LEU A 7 7.22 16.14 -7.14
CA LEU A 7 6.83 16.05 -5.73
C LEU A 7 5.32 15.88 -5.57
N LYS A 8 4.54 16.67 -6.33
CA LYS A 8 3.07 16.55 -6.33
C LYS A 8 2.61 15.19 -6.83
N ARG A 9 3.24 14.64 -7.88
CA ARG A 9 2.91 13.31 -8.39
C ARG A 9 3.32 12.20 -7.43
N ALA A 10 4.47 12.32 -6.77
CA ALA A 10 4.93 11.38 -5.75
C ALA A 10 3.96 11.34 -4.55
N SER A 11 3.51 12.50 -4.07
CA SER A 11 2.53 12.57 -2.99
C SER A 11 1.15 12.08 -3.41
N THR A 12 0.72 12.39 -4.63
CA THR A 12 -0.51 11.84 -5.20
C THR A 12 -0.43 10.31 -5.30
N ALA A 13 0.70 9.75 -5.73
CA ALA A 13 0.89 8.30 -5.80
C ALA A 13 0.76 7.64 -4.42
N ALA A 14 1.41 8.21 -3.40
CA ALA A 14 1.34 7.70 -2.04
C ALA A 14 -0.07 7.84 -1.44
N LEU A 15 -0.75 8.95 -1.71
CA LEU A 15 -2.13 9.18 -1.26
C LEU A 15 -3.10 8.19 -1.92
N VAL A 16 -3.01 8.00 -3.24
CA VAL A 16 -3.84 7.04 -3.98
C VAL A 16 -3.55 5.60 -3.51
N SER A 17 -2.30 5.27 -3.19
CA SER A 17 -1.96 4.01 -2.55
C SER A 17 -2.66 3.84 -1.19
N LEU A 18 -2.70 4.88 -0.36
CA LEU A 18 -3.39 4.87 0.93
C LEU A 18 -4.92 4.76 0.75
N LEU A 19 -5.50 5.46 -0.23
CA LEU A 19 -6.93 5.38 -0.56
C LEU A 19 -7.34 3.97 -0.99
N ASN A 20 -6.48 3.26 -1.72
CA ASN A 20 -6.73 1.86 -2.10
C ASN A 20 -6.80 0.93 -0.88
N LEU A 21 -6.04 1.22 0.16
CA LEU A 21 -6.06 0.44 1.40
C LEU A 21 -7.25 0.79 2.30
N THR A 22 -7.89 1.94 2.13
CA THR A 22 -8.85 2.46 3.13
C THR A 22 -10.28 2.51 2.62
N VAL A 23 -10.55 3.32 1.59
CA VAL A 23 -11.93 3.71 1.22
C VAL A 23 -12.30 3.28 -0.19
N PHE A 24 -11.36 3.32 -1.13
CA PHE A 24 -11.63 3.09 -2.55
C PHE A 24 -10.71 2.01 -3.12
N PRO A 25 -10.87 0.75 -2.69
CA PRO A 25 -10.10 -0.35 -3.23
C PRO A 25 -10.38 -0.51 -4.73
N VAL A 26 -9.41 -1.05 -5.47
CA VAL A 26 -9.44 -1.27 -6.93
C VAL A 26 -9.46 0.03 -7.75
N ILE A 27 -10.38 0.96 -7.50
CA ILE A 27 -10.47 2.25 -8.20
C ILE A 27 -9.17 3.03 -8.00
N SER A 28 -8.71 3.16 -6.75
CA SER A 28 -7.45 3.83 -6.45
C SER A 28 -6.26 3.08 -7.06
N PHE A 29 -6.26 1.76 -7.07
CA PHE A 29 -5.21 0.98 -7.72
C PHE A 29 -5.15 1.25 -9.24
N ILE A 30 -6.29 1.37 -9.91
CA ILE A 30 -6.35 1.76 -11.33
C ILE A 30 -5.73 3.16 -11.53
N PHE A 31 -6.07 4.13 -10.69
CA PHE A 31 -5.44 5.46 -10.75
C PHE A 31 -3.93 5.39 -10.56
N LEU A 32 -3.44 4.50 -9.70
CA LEU A 32 -2.01 4.29 -9.49
C LEU A 32 -1.31 3.73 -10.74
N LEU A 33 -1.95 2.80 -11.45
CA LEU A 33 -1.46 2.27 -12.73
C LEU A 33 -1.48 3.33 -13.83
N LEU A 34 -2.49 4.20 -13.86
CA LEU A 34 -2.53 5.34 -14.80
C LEU A 34 -1.40 6.33 -14.50
N LEU A 35 -1.09 6.56 -13.23
CA LEU A 35 0.02 7.42 -12.81
C LEU A 35 1.36 6.79 -13.22
N TYR A 36 1.52 5.47 -13.07
CA TYR A 36 2.71 4.75 -13.53
C TYR A 36 3.00 5.00 -15.01
N LYS A 37 1.99 4.95 -15.88
CA LYS A 37 2.14 5.25 -17.32
C LYS A 37 2.58 6.69 -17.60
N LYS A 38 2.27 7.64 -16.72
CA LYS A 38 2.59 9.08 -16.88
C LYS A 38 3.95 9.47 -16.28
N THR A 39 4.65 8.55 -15.64
CA THR A 39 5.94 8.81 -14.97
C THR A 39 7.10 8.26 -15.79
N SER A 40 8.21 8.99 -15.84
CA SER A 40 9.41 8.55 -16.57
C SER A 40 10.32 7.68 -15.69
N PRO A 41 11.11 6.76 -16.28
CA PRO A 41 12.11 5.99 -15.54
C PRO A 41 13.08 6.89 -14.76
N ASN A 42 13.60 6.39 -13.63
CA ASN A 42 14.55 7.06 -12.74
C ASN A 42 14.08 8.34 -12.01
N MET A 43 12.83 8.75 -12.19
CA MET A 43 12.24 9.90 -11.50
C MET A 43 11.69 9.55 -10.11
N ILE A 44 11.60 10.55 -9.22
CA ILE A 44 11.13 10.34 -7.84
C ILE A 44 9.64 9.96 -7.79
N ASP A 45 8.82 10.53 -8.68
CA ASP A 45 7.41 10.18 -8.81
C ASP A 45 7.23 8.71 -9.25
N ARG A 46 8.03 8.23 -10.22
CA ARG A 46 8.07 6.82 -10.62
C ARG A 46 8.39 5.90 -9.45
N TYR A 47 9.34 6.30 -8.60
CA TYR A 47 9.70 5.53 -7.42
C TYR A 47 8.52 5.37 -6.45
N TYR A 48 7.85 6.47 -6.09
CA TYR A 48 6.71 6.41 -5.17
C TYR A 48 5.50 5.67 -5.77
N VAL A 49 5.29 5.75 -7.08
CA VAL A 49 4.28 4.93 -7.76
C VAL A 49 4.61 3.43 -7.64
N ILE A 50 5.87 3.03 -7.87
CA ILE A 50 6.28 1.63 -7.74
C ILE A 50 6.14 1.14 -6.30
N VAL A 51 6.53 1.97 -5.31
CA VAL A 51 6.34 1.66 -3.89
C VAL A 51 4.86 1.44 -3.61
N GLY A 52 3.99 2.35 -4.03
CA GLY A 52 2.53 2.21 -3.87
C GLY A 52 1.99 0.92 -4.52
N ILE A 53 2.39 0.62 -5.76
CA ILE A 53 1.93 -0.59 -6.47
C ILE A 53 2.34 -1.84 -5.70
N LYS A 54 3.60 -1.92 -5.26
CA LYS A 54 4.11 -3.05 -4.48
C LYS A 54 3.36 -3.22 -3.16
N THR A 55 3.17 -2.13 -2.41
CA THR A 55 2.42 -2.15 -1.14
C THR A 55 1.01 -2.71 -1.34
N ASN A 56 0.30 -2.22 -2.35
CA ASN A 56 -1.08 -2.66 -2.62
C ASN A 56 -1.15 -4.10 -3.13
N LEU A 57 -0.16 -4.56 -3.91
CA LEU A 57 -0.11 -5.94 -4.37
C LEU A 57 0.16 -6.90 -3.21
N VAL A 58 1.09 -6.54 -2.30
CA VAL A 58 1.34 -7.33 -1.09
C VAL A 58 0.11 -7.35 -0.18
N ALA A 59 -0.60 -6.23 -0.05
CA ALA A 59 -1.87 -6.18 0.69
C ALA A 59 -2.95 -7.06 0.06
N ALA A 60 -3.03 -7.12 -1.28
CA ALA A 60 -3.94 -8.01 -1.99
C ALA A 60 -3.60 -9.49 -1.76
N VAL A 61 -2.31 -9.85 -1.77
CA VAL A 61 -1.86 -11.21 -1.41
C VAL A 61 -2.21 -11.54 0.03
N ALA A 62 -2.00 -10.61 0.96
CA ALA A 62 -2.38 -10.80 2.37
C ALA A 62 -3.89 -11.02 2.52
N LEU A 63 -4.72 -10.29 1.77
CA LEU A 63 -6.17 -10.48 1.74
C LEU A 63 -6.52 -11.91 1.29
N LEU A 64 -5.95 -12.38 0.18
CA LEU A 64 -6.18 -13.74 -0.32
C LEU A 64 -5.76 -14.80 0.69
N LEU A 65 -4.62 -14.62 1.37
CA LEU A 65 -4.16 -15.53 2.42
C LEU A 65 -5.13 -15.61 3.59
N VAL A 66 -5.62 -14.47 4.06
CA VAL A 66 -6.61 -14.43 5.16
C VAL A 66 -7.95 -15.04 4.72
N SER A 67 -8.38 -14.81 3.48
CA SER A 67 -9.57 -15.46 2.92
C SER A 67 -9.41 -16.98 2.81
N ALA A 68 -8.24 -17.48 2.42
CA ALA A 68 -7.96 -18.91 2.42
C ALA A 68 -7.99 -19.50 3.84
N LEU A 69 -7.42 -18.78 4.82
CA LEU A 69 -7.43 -19.19 6.22
C LEU A 69 -8.85 -19.32 6.78
N MET A 70 -9.78 -18.45 6.37
CA MET A 70 -11.21 -18.54 6.71
C MET A 70 -11.81 -19.89 6.31
N ILE A 71 -11.48 -20.36 5.11
CA ILE A 71 -11.99 -21.64 4.58
C ILE A 71 -11.37 -22.81 5.36
N LEU A 72 -10.06 -22.74 5.66
CA LEU A 72 -9.32 -23.81 6.34
C LEU A 72 -9.68 -23.99 7.82
N LEU A 73 -10.00 -22.91 8.54
CA LEU A 73 -10.24 -22.95 9.99
C LEU A 73 -11.65 -23.38 10.41
N GLY A 74 -12.51 -23.80 9.48
CA GLY A 74 -13.85 -24.30 9.80
C GLY A 74 -15.00 -23.54 9.13
N GLY A 75 -14.70 -22.74 8.10
CA GLY A 75 -15.71 -22.09 7.27
C GLY A 75 -16.41 -20.90 7.95
N PHE A 76 -17.47 -20.42 7.31
CA PHE A 76 -18.17 -19.18 7.68
C PHE A 76 -19.12 -19.33 8.88
N ASP A 77 -19.38 -20.56 9.33
CA ASP A 77 -20.39 -20.88 10.35
C ASP A 77 -19.85 -20.82 11.79
N SER A 78 -18.53 -20.90 11.98
CA SER A 78 -17.91 -20.90 13.30
C SER A 78 -17.61 -19.47 13.79
N PRO A 79 -18.19 -19.03 14.94
CA PRO A 79 -17.88 -17.71 15.50
C PRO A 79 -16.41 -17.53 15.87
N TRP A 80 -15.72 -18.61 16.29
CA TRP A 80 -14.30 -18.56 16.63
C TRP A 80 -13.42 -18.30 15.40
N THR A 81 -13.79 -18.83 14.24
CA THR A 81 -13.09 -18.57 12.98
C THR A 81 -13.13 -17.08 12.64
N TRP A 82 -14.27 -16.42 12.84
CA TRP A 82 -14.39 -14.97 12.66
C TRP A 82 -13.51 -14.17 13.62
N VAL A 83 -13.46 -14.55 14.91
CA VAL A 83 -12.59 -13.88 15.89
C VAL A 83 -11.14 -13.91 15.45
N TYR A 84 -10.61 -15.07 15.06
CA TYR A 84 -9.23 -15.19 14.59
C TYR A 84 -9.02 -14.40 13.29
N VAL A 85 -9.85 -14.65 12.26
CA VAL A 85 -9.68 -14.06 10.92
C VAL A 85 -9.77 -12.53 10.97
N ILE A 86 -10.75 -11.96 11.68
CA ILE A 86 -10.88 -10.50 11.81
C ILE A 86 -9.69 -9.92 12.55
N THR A 87 -9.24 -10.55 13.65
CA THR A 87 -8.12 -10.02 14.44
C THR A 87 -6.84 -9.98 13.62
N TYR A 88 -6.49 -11.08 12.95
CA TYR A 88 -5.31 -11.13 12.10
C TYR A 88 -5.43 -10.16 10.91
N PHE A 89 -6.60 -10.11 10.28
CA PHE A 89 -6.86 -9.18 9.18
C PHE A 89 -6.63 -7.73 9.60
N VAL A 90 -7.26 -7.29 10.70
CA VAL A 90 -7.20 -5.89 11.15
C VAL A 90 -5.77 -5.50 11.52
N ILE A 91 -5.02 -6.35 12.21
CA ILE A 91 -3.62 -6.07 12.57
C ILE A 91 -2.75 -5.95 11.32
N VAL A 92 -2.84 -6.93 10.41
CA VAL A 92 -2.06 -6.92 9.16
C VAL A 92 -2.42 -5.74 8.27
N HIS A 93 -3.71 -5.43 8.16
CA HIS A 93 -4.21 -4.32 7.40
C HIS A 93 -3.77 -2.96 7.98
N ALA A 94 -3.82 -2.80 9.30
CA ALA A 94 -3.33 -1.60 9.99
C ALA A 94 -1.84 -1.37 9.72
N MET A 95 -1.01 -2.42 9.68
CA MET A 95 0.41 -2.28 9.32
C MET A 95 0.61 -1.71 7.91
N PHE A 96 -0.20 -2.13 6.92
CA PHE A 96 -0.14 -1.54 5.58
C PHE A 96 -0.56 -0.07 5.57
N ILE A 97 -1.61 0.30 6.32
CA ILE A 97 -2.06 1.69 6.45
C ILE A 97 -0.97 2.56 7.07
N LEU A 98 -0.33 2.10 8.15
CA LEU A 98 0.77 2.82 8.79
C LEU A 98 1.94 3.00 7.82
N PHE A 99 2.33 1.94 7.09
CA PHE A 99 3.38 2.01 6.08
C PHE A 99 3.04 2.97 4.93
N ALA A 100 1.81 2.96 4.44
CA ALA A 100 1.35 3.85 3.38
C ALA A 100 1.32 5.32 3.84
N THR A 101 0.89 5.57 5.09
CA THR A 101 0.88 6.90 5.71
C THR A 101 2.30 7.43 5.89
N TRP A 102 3.22 6.58 6.35
CA TRP A 102 4.64 6.92 6.41
C TRP A 102 5.24 7.21 5.02
N THR A 103 4.88 6.43 4.02
CA THR A 103 5.33 6.66 2.62
C THR A 103 4.79 8.00 2.10
N LEU A 104 3.55 8.37 2.43
CA LEU A 104 2.95 9.65 2.06
C LEU A 104 3.73 10.83 2.67
N THR A 105 4.00 10.81 3.97
CA THR A 105 4.77 11.90 4.60
C THR A 105 6.19 11.99 4.05
N ARG A 106 6.81 10.85 3.73
CA ARG A 106 8.16 10.83 3.12
C ARG A 106 8.17 11.36 1.68
N SER A 107 7.10 11.16 0.92
CA SER A 107 7.01 11.66 -0.46
C SER A 107 7.16 13.19 -0.59
N TRP A 108 6.81 13.93 0.46
CA TRP A 108 6.94 15.38 0.49
C TRP A 108 8.39 15.87 0.57
N THR A 109 9.32 15.01 1.01
CA THR A 109 10.74 15.36 1.14
C THR A 109 11.50 15.33 -0.18
N GLY A 110 10.95 14.69 -1.22
CA GLY A 110 11.64 14.47 -2.49
C GLY A 110 12.77 13.45 -2.43
N GLU A 111 12.97 12.78 -1.30
CA GLU A 111 13.94 11.71 -1.15
C GLU A 111 13.30 10.33 -1.33
N LYS A 112 14.10 9.34 -1.76
CA LYS A 112 13.71 7.93 -1.73
C LYS A 112 13.72 7.42 -0.29
N LEU A 113 12.96 6.36 0.00
CA LEU A 113 12.96 5.75 1.34
C LEU A 113 14.36 5.21 1.64
N LYS A 114 14.95 5.67 2.75
CA LYS A 114 16.28 5.24 3.21
C LYS A 114 16.16 3.81 3.77
N LYS A 115 16.98 2.89 3.25
CA LYS A 115 17.08 1.50 3.76
C LYS A 115 17.78 1.41 5.11
N THR A 116 18.34 2.53 5.60
CA THR A 116 19.28 2.60 6.72
C THR A 116 18.69 2.14 8.07
N PHE A 117 17.38 1.99 8.21
CA PHE A 117 16.78 1.46 9.44
C PHE A 117 17.12 -0.02 9.71
N LEU A 118 17.55 -0.78 8.69
CA LEU A 118 17.84 -2.22 8.76
C LEU A 118 19.34 -2.58 8.71
N SER A 119 20.25 -1.60 8.87
CA SER A 119 21.70 -1.78 8.69
C SER A 119 22.51 -1.58 9.98
N LYS A 120 21.91 -1.73 11.15
CA LYS A 120 22.64 -1.78 12.43
C LYS A 120 22.69 -3.20 12.94
#